data_AF-A0AAW8UF15-F1
#
_entry.id   AF-A0AAW8UF15-F1
#
_cell.length_a   1.000
_cell.length_b   1.000
_cell.length_c   1.000
_cell.angle_alpha   90.00
_cell.angle_beta   90.00
_cell.angle_gamma   90.00
#
_symmetry.space_group_name_H-M   'P 1'
#
loop_
_entity.id
_entity.type
_entity.pdbx_description
1 polymer ?
#
loop_
_entity_poly.entity_id
_entity_poly.type
_entity_poly.pdbx_seq_one_letter_code
_entity_poly.pdbx_strand_id
1 'polypeptide(L)'
;MKANNPEKYQYDKSEVVAHNGFRYRQYLTDVGVDTDVILQEIVQWIRESNCYEYGDLVDYAVSEKFDEWFPTVRSQTIFLTAYLRSNRHKPFKKIDRETGEILE
;
A
#
# COMPACT_ATOMS: atom_id res chain seq x y z
N MET A 1 23.68 -3.40 -23.59
CA MET A 1 25.06 -3.54 -23.09
C MET A 1 25.76 -2.19 -23.16
N LYS A 2 26.32 -1.75 -22.01
CA LYS A 2 27.36 -0.72 -21.79
C LYS A 2 27.12 0.68 -22.41
N ALA A 3 27.24 1.78 -21.67
CA ALA A 3 28.41 2.09 -20.86
C ALA A 3 28.09 2.95 -19.62
N ASN A 4 28.73 2.61 -18.51
CA ASN A 4 29.05 3.51 -17.41
C ASN A 4 29.63 4.81 -17.97
N ASN A 5 29.00 5.94 -17.66
CA ASN A 5 29.59 7.26 -17.90
C ASN A 5 30.09 7.83 -16.55
N PRO A 6 31.39 7.74 -16.25
CA PRO A 6 31.96 8.08 -14.94
C PRO A 6 32.07 9.59 -14.65
N GLU A 7 31.57 10.46 -15.52
CA GLU A 7 31.61 11.92 -15.32
C GLU A 7 30.30 12.54 -14.82
N LYS A 8 29.22 11.77 -14.67
CA LYS A 8 28.02 12.28 -14.01
C LYS A 8 28.21 12.22 -12.50
N TYR A 9 28.42 13.38 -11.89
CA TYR A 9 28.49 13.57 -10.44
C TYR A 9 27.37 12.79 -9.72
N GLN A 10 27.76 11.85 -8.85
CA GLN A 10 26.82 11.15 -7.97
C GLN A 10 26.28 12.13 -6.94
N TYR A 11 24.97 12.41 -6.98
CA TYR A 11 24.32 13.20 -5.94
C TYR A 11 24.32 12.42 -4.62
N ASP A 12 24.90 13.02 -3.59
CA ASP A 12 24.78 12.53 -2.23
C ASP A 12 23.32 12.72 -1.79
N LYS A 13 22.68 11.65 -1.31
CA LYS A 13 21.26 11.68 -0.87
C LYS A 13 21.02 12.67 0.28
N SER A 14 22.10 13.20 0.88
CA SER A 14 22.07 14.17 1.97
C SER A 14 21.87 15.62 1.55
N GLU A 15 21.86 15.96 0.25
CA GLU A 15 21.70 17.36 -0.22
C GLU A 15 20.26 17.75 -0.63
N VAL A 16 19.24 16.98 -0.23
CA VAL A 16 17.84 17.43 -0.40
C VAL A 16 17.47 18.39 0.73
N VAL A 17 17.87 19.66 0.58
CA VAL A 17 17.44 20.72 1.50
C VAL A 17 16.12 21.32 0.99
N ALA A 18 15.02 20.97 1.66
CA ALA A 18 13.71 21.59 1.44
C ALA A 18 13.73 23.02 2.00
N HIS A 19 14.13 23.99 1.17
CA HIS A 19 13.97 25.39 1.50
C HIS A 19 12.54 25.85 1.19
N ASN A 20 11.95 26.56 2.17
CA ASN A 20 10.60 27.12 2.23
C ASN A 20 9.51 26.12 2.57
N GLY A 21 9.00 26.19 3.81
CA GLY A 21 7.91 25.39 4.36
C GLY A 21 6.57 25.50 3.61
N PHE A 22 6.55 25.07 2.36
CA PHE A 22 5.37 24.99 1.52
C PHE A 22 4.77 23.59 1.67
N ARG A 23 3.61 23.55 2.31
CA ARG A 23 2.95 22.34 2.78
C ARG A 23 2.22 21.67 1.62
N TYR A 24 2.78 20.59 1.08
CA TYR A 24 2.03 19.67 0.19
C TYR A 24 0.73 19.15 0.85
N ARG A 25 0.67 19.18 2.18
CA ARG A 25 -0.44 18.73 3.01
C ARG A 25 -1.76 19.49 2.77
N GLN A 26 -1.73 20.68 2.16
CA GLN A 26 -2.94 21.50 1.99
C GLN A 26 -3.71 21.24 0.68
N TYR A 27 -3.11 20.55 -0.31
CA TYR A 27 -3.80 20.20 -1.55
C TYR A 27 -4.52 18.83 -1.50
N LEU A 28 -4.08 17.91 -0.63
CA LEU A 28 -4.79 16.63 -0.41
C LEU A 28 -6.07 16.82 0.42
N THR A 29 -6.25 17.96 1.08
CA THR A 29 -7.43 18.29 1.87
C THR A 29 -8.59 18.89 1.07
N ASP A 30 -8.36 19.33 -0.18
CA ASP A 30 -9.39 20.07 -0.94
C ASP A 30 -10.24 19.17 -1.86
N VAL A 31 -9.89 17.89 -1.98
CA VAL A 31 -10.76 16.85 -2.55
C VAL A 31 -10.70 15.68 -1.58
N GLY A 32 -11.43 15.78 -0.47
CA GLY A 32 -11.42 14.78 0.59
C GLY A 32 -11.88 13.42 0.09
N VAL A 33 -10.95 12.62 -0.41
CA VAL A 33 -11.20 11.20 -0.64
C VAL A 33 -11.33 10.55 0.73
N ASP A 34 -12.47 9.92 0.97
CA ASP A 34 -12.77 9.26 2.22
C ASP A 34 -11.75 8.13 2.46
N THR A 35 -11.14 8.13 3.65
CA THR A 35 -10.19 7.08 4.05
C THR A 35 -10.82 5.70 3.95
N ASP A 36 -12.13 5.59 4.22
CA ASP A 36 -12.86 4.33 4.14
C ASP A 36 -13.01 3.84 2.69
N VAL A 37 -13.13 4.75 1.71
CA VAL A 37 -13.16 4.39 0.28
C VAL A 37 -11.81 3.82 -0.16
N ILE A 38 -10.71 4.48 0.22
CA ILE A 38 -9.36 3.97 -0.10
C ILE A 38 -9.10 2.63 0.62
N LEU A 39 -9.53 2.49 1.87
CA LEU A 39 -9.42 1.21 2.59
C LEU A 39 -10.23 0.10 1.92
N GLN A 40 -11.43 0.41 1.40
CA GLN A 40 -12.24 -0.54 0.64
C GLN A 40 -11.50 -1.04 -0.62
N GLU A 41 -10.88 -0.13 -1.38
CA GLU A 41 -10.07 -0.48 -2.55
C GLU A 41 -8.86 -1.33 -2.20
N ILE A 42 -8.10 -0.92 -1.17
CA ILE A 42 -6.93 -1.68 -0.69
C ILE A 42 -7.35 -3.10 -0.27
N VAL A 43 -8.44 -3.24 0.48
CA VAL A 43 -8.96 -4.55 0.91
C VAL A 43 -9.36 -5.41 -0.27
N GLN A 44 -10.01 -4.83 -1.29
CA GLN A 44 -10.38 -5.55 -2.50
C GLN A 44 -9.14 -6.05 -3.24
N TRP A 45 -8.14 -5.18 -3.42
CA TRP A 45 -6.89 -5.54 -4.08
C TRP A 45 -6.12 -6.62 -3.32
N ILE A 46 -6.05 -6.55 -1.99
CA ILE A 46 -5.43 -7.61 -1.17
C ILE A 46 -6.08 -8.97 -1.45
N ARG A 47 -7.41 -9.01 -1.59
CA ARG A 47 -8.16 -10.25 -1.87
C ARG A 47 -7.93 -10.78 -3.28
N GLU A 48 -7.88 -9.90 -4.27
CA GLU A 48 -7.70 -10.28 -5.68
C GLU A 48 -6.27 -10.70 -5.99
N SER A 49 -5.29 -9.99 -5.42
CA SER A 49 -3.86 -10.25 -5.60
C SER A 49 -3.34 -11.40 -4.73
N ASN A 50 -4.10 -11.83 -3.71
CA ASN A 50 -3.60 -12.71 -2.64
C ASN A 50 -2.35 -12.14 -1.95
N CYS A 51 -2.33 -10.83 -1.70
CA CYS A 51 -1.27 -10.19 -0.92
C CYS A 51 -1.37 -10.63 0.55
N TYR A 52 -0.29 -11.17 1.11
CA TYR A 52 -0.25 -11.63 2.51
C TYR A 52 0.76 -10.89 3.38
N GLU A 53 1.67 -10.13 2.78
CA GLU A 53 2.72 -9.43 3.49
C GLU A 53 2.59 -7.92 3.32
N TYR A 54 2.86 -7.17 4.40
CA TYR A 54 2.67 -5.71 4.39
C TYR A 54 3.71 -5.01 3.49
N GLY A 55 4.90 -5.57 3.34
CA GLY A 55 5.92 -5.05 2.42
C GLY A 55 5.43 -5.01 0.99
N ASP A 56 4.82 -6.09 0.50
CA ASP A 56 4.29 -6.17 -0.86
C ASP A 56 3.17 -5.13 -1.11
N LEU A 57 2.32 -4.90 -0.11
CA LEU A 57 1.31 -3.84 -0.16
C LEU A 57 1.94 -2.44 -0.23
N VAL A 58 3.00 -2.20 0.54
CA VAL A 58 3.73 -0.92 0.53
C VAL A 58 4.42 -0.71 -0.81
N ASP A 59 5.10 -1.71 -1.34
CA ASP A 59 5.80 -1.64 -2.62
C ASP A 59 4.82 -1.38 -3.76
N TYR A 60 3.67 -2.05 -3.77
CA TYR A 60 2.60 -1.78 -4.74
C TYR A 60 2.05 -0.36 -4.60
N ALA A 61 1.75 0.08 -3.37
CA ALA A 61 1.25 1.43 -3.14
C ALA A 61 2.26 2.50 -3.58
N VAL A 62 3.56 2.28 -3.40
CA VAL A 62 4.60 3.23 -3.82
C VAL A 62 4.81 3.23 -5.34
N SER A 63 4.75 2.07 -6.00
CA SER A 63 5.01 1.94 -7.44
C SER A 63 3.82 2.36 -8.30
N GLU A 64 2.60 1.96 -7.91
CA GLU A 64 1.41 2.09 -8.77
C GLU A 64 0.38 3.10 -8.26
N LYS A 65 0.37 3.40 -6.95
CA LYS A 65 -0.71 4.17 -6.28
C LYS A 65 -0.20 5.16 -5.23
N PHE A 66 0.89 5.89 -5.54
CA PHE A 66 1.61 6.70 -4.56
C PHE A 66 0.76 7.83 -3.95
N ASP A 67 0.03 8.60 -4.75
CA ASP A 67 -0.74 9.73 -4.22
C ASP A 67 -2.06 9.29 -3.56
N GLU A 68 -2.63 8.18 -4.03
CA GLU A 68 -3.95 7.68 -3.60
C GLU A 68 -3.85 6.76 -2.36
N TRP A 69 -3.02 5.72 -2.44
CA TRP A 69 -3.01 4.64 -1.43
C TRP A 69 -1.89 4.80 -0.42
N PHE A 70 -0.70 5.24 -0.83
CA PHE A 70 0.44 5.28 0.07
C PHE A 70 0.21 6.12 1.35
N PRO A 71 -0.50 7.26 1.34
CA PRO A 71 -0.85 7.98 2.57
C PRO A 71 -1.65 7.12 3.55
N THR A 72 -2.69 6.43 3.06
CA THR A 72 -3.58 5.56 3.85
C THR A 72 -2.87 4.29 4.30
N VAL A 73 -2.09 3.65 3.42
CA VAL A 73 -1.30 2.46 3.75
C VAL A 73 -0.31 2.75 4.87
N ARG A 74 0.34 3.93 4.83
CA ARG A 74 1.31 4.36 5.84
C ARG A 74 0.65 4.75 7.17
N SER A 75 -0.58 5.28 7.17
CA SER A 75 -1.28 5.69 8.40
C SER A 75 -2.06 4.56 9.07
N GLN A 76 -2.65 3.63 8.30
CA GLN A 76 -3.55 2.57 8.78
C GLN A 76 -2.84 1.24 9.04
N THR A 77 -1.58 1.28 9.49
CA THR A 77 -0.69 0.12 9.68
C THR A 77 -1.29 -0.98 10.56
N ILE A 78 -1.90 -0.63 11.70
CA ILE A 78 -2.48 -1.59 12.64
C ILE A 78 -3.61 -2.40 11.98
N PHE A 79 -4.52 -1.71 11.30
CA PHE A 79 -5.63 -2.35 10.59
C PHE A 79 -5.12 -3.27 9.47
N LEU A 80 -4.24 -2.74 8.60
CA LEU A 80 -3.76 -3.46 7.43
C LEU A 80 -2.92 -4.68 7.80
N THR A 81 -2.01 -4.54 8.77
CA THR A 81 -1.19 -5.68 9.22
C THR A 81 -2.04 -6.74 9.92
N ALA A 82 -3.04 -6.36 10.71
CA ALA A 82 -3.99 -7.31 11.32
C ALA A 82 -4.83 -8.04 10.26
N TYR A 83 -5.29 -7.32 9.23
CA TYR A 83 -6.06 -7.90 8.12
C TYR A 83 -5.24 -8.89 7.30
N LEU A 84 -4.02 -8.51 6.89
CA LEU A 84 -3.09 -9.37 6.15
C LEU A 84 -2.75 -10.65 6.94
N ARG A 85 -2.46 -10.51 8.24
CA ARG A 85 -2.23 -11.66 9.14
C ARG A 85 -3.45 -12.56 9.23
N SER A 86 -4.65 -11.98 9.31
CA SER A 86 -5.90 -12.76 9.36
C SER A 86 -6.13 -13.55 8.08
N ASN A 87 -5.81 -12.96 6.92
CA ASN A 87 -5.90 -13.65 5.62
C ASN A 87 -4.89 -14.80 5.52
N ARG A 88 -3.64 -14.59 5.95
CA ARG A 88 -2.58 -15.61 5.93
C ARG A 88 -2.90 -16.84 6.80
N HIS A 89 -3.57 -16.63 7.93
CA HIS A 89 -3.93 -17.70 8.88
C HIS A 89 -5.38 -18.16 8.71
N LYS A 90 -6.09 -17.69 7.68
CA LYS A 90 -7.46 -18.10 7.45
C LYS A 90 -7.44 -19.61 7.14
N PRO A 91 -8.04 -20.46 7.99
CA PRO A 91 -8.12 -21.88 7.67
C PRO A 91 -8.80 -22.02 6.31
N PHE A 92 -8.23 -22.86 5.44
CA PHE A 92 -8.84 -23.19 4.16
C PHE A 92 -10.12 -23.99 4.44
N LYS A 93 -11.19 -23.29 4.80
CA LYS A 93 -12.51 -23.88 4.99
C LYS A 93 -13.09 -24.01 3.60
N LYS A 94 -13.18 -25.23 3.08
CA LYS A 94 -14.09 -25.51 1.98
C LYS A 94 -15.49 -25.27 2.57
N ILE A 95 -16.16 -24.22 2.14
CA ILE A 95 -17.52 -23.95 2.57
C ILE A 95 -18.41 -24.36 1.41
N ASP A 96 -19.37 -25.24 1.69
CA ASP A 96 -20.44 -25.54 0.75
C ASP A 96 -21.25 -24.25 0.51
N ARG A 97 -21.33 -23.81 -0.74
CA ARG A 97 -21.94 -22.52 -1.10
C ARG A 97 -23.47 -22.54 -1.03
N GLU A 98 -24.08 -23.72 -1.00
CA GLU A 98 -25.53 -23.87 -0.91
C GLU A 98 -26.00 -24.02 0.54
N THR A 99 -25.24 -24.76 1.36
CA THR A 99 -25.63 -25.04 2.75
C THR A 99 -24.96 -24.14 3.78
N GLY A 100 -23.83 -23.50 3.42
CA GLY A 100 -23.01 -22.72 4.35
C GLY A 100 -22.21 -23.58 5.33
N GLU A 101 -22.22 -24.90 5.16
CA GLU A 101 -21.50 -25.84 6.01
C GLU A 101 -20.01 -25.83 5.71
N ILE A 102 -19.20 -26.04 6.75
CA ILE A 102 -17.76 -26.22 6.62
C ILE A 102 -17.53 -27.69 6.24
N LEU A 103 -17.06 -27.90 5.02
CA LEU A 103 -16.60 -29.20 4.53
C LEU A 103 -15.23 -29.48 5.17
N GLU A 104 -15.20 -30.43 6.11
CA GLU A 104 -13.97 -31.03 6.65
C GLU A 104 -13.17 -31.78 5.57
#